data_AF-A0A8J8FSJ9-F1
#
_entry.id   AF-A0A8J8FSJ9-F1
#
_cell.length_a   1.000
_cell.length_b   1.000
_cell.length_c   1.000
_cell.angle_alpha   90.00
_cell.angle_beta   90.00
_cell.angle_gamma   90.00
#
_symmetry.space_group_name_H-M   'P 1'
#
loop_
_entity.id
_entity.type
_entity.pdbx_description
1 polymer ?
#
loop_
_entity_poly.entity_id
_entity_poly.type
_entity_poly.pdbx_seq_one_letter_code
_entity_poly.pdbx_strand_id
1 'polypeptide(L)'
;MNVVAYGSVEDVPEVDPKDVPRDEVLAAVFDLKGTHLYVWLDHDVDEVKVTRFPDVPRDLREERPGLAWITGSVEPPEREGRAVVLRYGPAASGLWEAGAFFILTYGEKMLRLAPDLGYKFRDVEGRVKGESPDVAAVLVERRCGNFAVHAAVLFSRLVERLAGVSPPGEVVAARRMAMELERLREHLWVVHRLAEAASQRVAVQTFASLTEDVLRVMGGALGHRYGFGFTGPGRVREPDPDPVDVVGEVLEELEDLEDLVEASKIWMDRLHTTCELGPEDVHRYDIEGVPARAAGVARDVRTMDPYYPGYEPVLRTEGDTVARMWVRYEEAKASALSVLRDVRRAEGWSEDVDGAEGLAVGVVEAPPGPMVAAVVMKGGKVKALRFRGPSHHLMHAFCAGAEREIFTDFPFGYAGFGIYFSDADG
;
A
#
# COMPACT_ATOMS: atom_id res chain seq x y z
N MET A 1 6.80 0.54 -18.03
CA MET A 1 8.24 0.56 -17.71
C MET A 1 8.57 -0.75 -17.04
N ASN A 2 9.47 -1.59 -17.56
CA ASN A 2 9.56 -3.01 -17.13
C ASN A 2 10.09 -3.19 -15.70
N VAL A 3 9.21 -3.11 -14.70
CA VAL A 3 9.49 -3.51 -13.31
C VAL A 3 9.26 -5.01 -13.16
N VAL A 4 10.22 -5.79 -13.66
CA VAL A 4 10.29 -7.25 -13.50
C VAL A 4 11.63 -7.58 -12.87
N ALA A 5 11.73 -7.45 -11.54
CA ALA A 5 12.94 -7.72 -10.78
C ALA A 5 13.16 -9.24 -10.61
N TYR A 6 13.48 -9.95 -11.69
CA TYR A 6 13.76 -11.39 -11.71
C TYR A 6 15.11 -11.64 -12.40
N GLY A 7 16.13 -12.09 -11.64
CA GLY A 7 17.53 -12.21 -12.08
C GLY A 7 18.54 -11.89 -10.96
N SER A 8 19.84 -12.10 -11.20
CA SER A 8 20.94 -11.77 -10.28
C SER A 8 21.28 -10.27 -10.28
N VAL A 9 21.99 -9.82 -9.24
CA VAL A 9 22.30 -8.41 -8.97
C VAL A 9 23.83 -8.22 -8.94
N GLU A 10 24.50 -8.62 -10.02
CA GLU A 10 25.96 -8.55 -10.20
C GLU A 10 26.41 -7.11 -10.56
N ASP A 11 27.29 -6.45 -9.82
CA ASP A 11 27.36 -6.41 -8.35
C ASP A 11 27.00 -4.98 -7.90
N VAL A 12 25.99 -4.82 -7.03
CA VAL A 12 25.35 -3.52 -6.71
C VAL A 12 25.73 -3.07 -5.30
N PRO A 13 26.95 -2.51 -5.16
CA PRO A 13 27.07 -1.15 -4.63
C PRO A 13 28.12 -0.33 -5.40
N GLU A 14 27.71 0.63 -6.22
CA GLU A 14 28.65 1.67 -6.73
C GLU A 14 28.00 3.05 -6.74
N VAL A 15 28.54 3.96 -5.92
CA VAL A 15 27.79 4.96 -5.17
C VAL A 15 28.34 6.36 -5.51
N ASP A 16 27.47 7.37 -5.68
CA ASP A 16 27.78 8.81 -5.45
C ASP A 16 26.52 9.72 -5.32
N PRO A 17 25.67 9.53 -4.27
CA PRO A 17 24.50 10.38 -3.99
C PRO A 17 24.64 11.51 -2.94
N LYS A 18 25.71 11.74 -2.15
CA LYS A 18 27.16 11.57 -2.38
C LYS A 18 27.85 10.86 -1.20
N ASP A 19 27.80 9.54 -1.25
CA ASP A 19 28.42 8.53 -0.36
C ASP A 19 28.02 8.49 1.12
N VAL A 20 26.78 8.89 1.42
CA VAL A 20 25.76 7.94 1.95
C VAL A 20 26.34 6.97 3.03
N PRO A 21 26.62 7.46 4.26
CA PRO A 21 25.54 7.86 5.16
C PRO A 21 25.80 9.13 5.99
N ARG A 22 24.77 9.53 6.74
CA ARG A 22 24.91 10.13 8.08
C ARG A 22 24.01 9.35 9.03
N ASP A 23 22.74 9.69 9.00
CA ASP A 23 21.61 8.79 9.09
C ASP A 23 20.53 9.24 8.09
N GLU A 24 19.97 8.30 7.34
CA GLU A 24 19.50 8.55 5.98
C GLU A 24 18.51 7.52 5.37
N VAL A 25 17.34 8.04 4.99
CA VAL A 25 16.27 7.39 4.22
C VAL A 25 16.31 7.81 2.74
N LEU A 26 16.30 6.83 1.82
CA LEU A 26 15.98 6.96 0.40
C LEU A 26 15.21 5.69 -0.01
N ALA A 27 13.92 5.63 0.36
CA ALA A 27 13.18 4.38 0.51
C ALA A 27 12.98 3.52 -0.77
N ALA A 28 13.16 4.07 -1.98
CA ALA A 28 13.56 3.34 -3.21
C ALA A 28 13.65 4.26 -4.44
N VAL A 29 14.57 3.94 -5.36
CA VAL A 29 14.71 4.46 -6.74
C VAL A 29 15.26 3.32 -7.60
N PHE A 30 14.72 3.08 -8.80
CA PHE A 30 15.19 2.01 -9.70
C PHE A 30 15.13 2.43 -11.17
N ASP A 31 16.28 2.62 -11.81
CA ASP A 31 16.40 2.65 -13.27
C ASP A 31 17.72 1.97 -13.68
N LEU A 32 17.69 1.11 -14.70
CA LEU A 32 18.91 0.60 -15.36
C LEU A 32 18.63 -0.04 -16.72
N LYS A 33 18.81 0.76 -17.79
CA LYS A 33 19.65 0.31 -18.93
C LYS A 33 20.76 1.30 -19.31
N GLY A 34 21.04 2.27 -18.44
CA GLY A 34 22.24 3.11 -18.43
C GLY A 34 22.24 4.09 -17.25
N THR A 35 21.67 3.68 -16.11
CA THR A 35 20.89 4.58 -15.23
C THR A 35 20.98 4.20 -13.74
N HIS A 36 20.14 4.78 -12.88
CA HIS A 36 20.42 5.00 -11.46
C HIS A 36 19.40 4.29 -10.54
N LEU A 37 19.88 3.40 -9.67
CA LEU A 37 19.09 2.61 -8.71
C LEU A 37 19.61 2.87 -7.30
N TYR A 38 18.78 3.34 -6.35
CA TYR A 38 19.17 3.68 -4.98
C TYR A 38 18.06 3.32 -3.97
N VAL A 39 18.31 2.44 -3.00
CA VAL A 39 17.40 2.10 -1.88
C VAL A 39 18.15 2.14 -0.56
N TRP A 40 17.77 3.01 0.38
CA TRP A 40 18.56 3.27 1.60
C TRP A 40 17.68 3.58 2.83
N LEU A 41 18.06 3.12 4.03
CA LEU A 41 17.31 3.37 5.28
C LEU A 41 18.08 3.00 6.58
N ASP A 42 18.40 4.00 7.40
CA ASP A 42 18.40 3.98 8.89
C ASP A 42 18.37 5.39 9.48
N HIS A 43 17.94 5.51 10.73
CA HIS A 43 18.86 6.08 11.73
C HIS A 43 19.12 5.04 12.83
N ASP A 44 20.35 5.05 13.33
CA ASP A 44 20.96 4.04 14.20
C ASP A 44 19.98 3.31 15.16
N VAL A 45 19.62 2.05 14.94
CA VAL A 45 20.15 1.08 13.96
C VAL A 45 19.12 0.01 13.59
N ASP A 46 19.00 -0.34 12.30
CA ASP A 46 19.33 -1.70 11.77
C ASP A 46 19.32 -1.87 10.20
N GLU A 47 20.10 -1.05 9.46
CA GLU A 47 20.07 -0.76 7.99
C GLU A 47 19.63 -1.80 6.93
N VAL A 48 19.01 -1.29 5.84
CA VAL A 48 19.30 -1.77 4.46
C VAL A 48 19.56 -0.60 3.50
N LYS A 49 20.69 -0.67 2.81
CA LYS A 49 21.33 0.44 2.05
C LYS A 49 22.08 -0.13 0.81
N VAL A 50 21.56 0.10 -0.42
CA VAL A 50 21.95 -0.57 -1.69
C VAL A 50 21.76 0.33 -2.95
N THR A 51 22.71 0.36 -3.90
CA THR A 51 22.64 1.21 -5.12
C THR A 51 23.52 0.73 -6.27
N ARG A 52 23.23 1.16 -7.50
CA ARG A 52 24.33 1.78 -8.25
C ARG A 52 23.97 3.00 -9.10
N PHE A 53 25.05 3.75 -9.37
CA PHE A 53 25.35 4.55 -10.55
C PHE A 53 25.01 6.05 -10.43
N PRO A 54 25.98 6.99 -10.52
CA PRO A 54 25.70 8.42 -10.65
C PRO A 54 25.24 8.75 -12.08
N ASP A 55 24.39 9.76 -12.27
CA ASP A 55 24.35 11.00 -11.52
C ASP A 55 23.01 11.30 -10.83
N VAL A 56 23.09 11.66 -9.53
CA VAL A 56 21.98 12.14 -8.69
C VAL A 56 22.42 13.48 -8.03
N PRO A 57 22.79 14.53 -8.82
CA PRO A 57 24.12 15.13 -8.61
C PRO A 57 24.18 16.61 -8.17
N ARG A 58 23.23 17.46 -8.60
CA ARG A 58 22.88 18.75 -8.00
C ARG A 58 21.36 18.91 -7.83
N ASP A 59 20.57 18.28 -8.67
CA ASP A 59 19.39 18.96 -9.25
C ASP A 59 18.08 18.38 -8.70
N LEU A 60 18.16 17.23 -8.02
CA LEU A 60 17.12 16.73 -7.12
C LEU A 60 16.98 17.57 -5.83
N ARG A 61 17.69 18.71 -5.72
CA ARG A 61 17.94 19.41 -4.44
C ARG A 61 17.13 20.69 -4.20
N GLU A 62 16.19 21.05 -5.08
CA GLU A 62 15.36 22.27 -4.91
C GLU A 62 13.85 22.08 -5.16
N GLU A 63 13.39 21.07 -5.91
CA GLU A 63 12.04 21.13 -6.55
C GLU A 63 10.92 20.26 -5.95
N ARG A 64 11.22 19.18 -5.22
CA ARG A 64 10.21 18.23 -4.68
C ARG A 64 10.04 18.39 -3.16
N PRO A 65 8.90 18.90 -2.66
CA PRO A 65 8.71 19.07 -1.22
C PRO A 65 8.63 17.73 -0.47
N GLY A 66 8.08 16.68 -1.10
CA GLY A 66 7.72 15.41 -0.46
C GLY A 66 8.86 14.57 0.12
N LEU A 67 10.11 14.82 -0.26
CA LEU A 67 11.26 13.99 0.20
C LEU A 67 11.53 14.11 1.71
N ALA A 68 11.30 15.29 2.30
CA ALA A 68 11.41 15.50 3.74
C ALA A 68 10.25 14.88 4.56
N TRP A 69 9.25 14.31 3.88
CA TRP A 69 8.05 13.76 4.50
C TRP A 69 8.19 12.25 4.67
N ILE A 70 8.74 11.57 3.64
CA ILE A 70 9.04 10.13 3.55
C ILE A 70 10.03 9.64 4.64
N THR A 71 10.56 10.53 5.49
CA THR A 71 11.35 10.17 6.68
C THR A 71 10.47 9.85 7.90
N GLY A 72 9.15 10.01 7.81
CA GLY A 72 8.21 9.91 8.95
C GLY A 72 8.41 10.96 10.05
N SER A 73 9.40 11.85 9.88
CA SER A 73 9.97 12.71 10.92
C SER A 73 9.67 14.18 10.63
N VAL A 74 8.41 14.48 10.32
CA VAL A 74 7.94 15.86 10.17
C VAL A 74 7.84 16.46 11.57
N GLU A 75 8.76 17.37 11.91
CA GLU A 75 8.71 18.09 13.19
C GLU A 75 7.33 18.76 13.38
N PRO A 76 6.74 18.75 14.59
CA PRO A 76 5.47 19.41 14.84
C PRO A 76 5.53 20.87 14.41
N PRO A 77 4.67 21.34 13.48
CA PRO A 77 4.87 22.61 12.81
C PRO A 77 4.82 23.77 13.82
N GLU A 78 5.84 24.64 13.81
CA GLU A 78 5.93 25.73 14.77
C GLU A 78 4.78 26.73 14.65
N ARG A 79 4.54 27.47 15.74
CA ARG A 79 3.41 28.40 15.84
C ARG A 79 3.67 29.69 15.06
N GLU A 80 3.25 29.73 13.80
CA GLU A 80 3.35 30.94 12.97
C GLU A 80 2.31 32.02 13.37
N GLY A 81 2.76 33.00 14.16
CA GLY A 81 2.02 34.23 14.47
C GLY A 81 0.66 34.01 15.16
N ARG A 82 -0.43 34.07 14.40
CA ARG A 82 -1.80 33.85 14.91
C ARG A 82 -2.29 32.41 14.74
N ALA A 83 -1.60 31.57 13.97
CA ALA A 83 -1.93 30.16 13.88
C ALA A 83 -1.75 29.45 15.24
N VAL A 84 -2.34 28.27 15.36
CA VAL A 84 -2.21 27.37 16.51
C VAL A 84 -1.94 25.94 16.05
N VAL A 85 -1.25 25.17 16.88
CA VAL A 85 -0.96 23.75 16.62
C VAL A 85 -1.99 22.90 17.35
N LEU A 86 -2.84 22.22 16.59
CA LEU A 86 -3.78 21.22 17.08
C LEU A 86 -3.12 19.83 16.99
N ARG A 87 -3.11 19.06 18.08
CA ARG A 87 -2.84 17.61 18.00
C ARG A 87 -4.17 16.88 17.93
N TYR A 88 -4.40 16.14 16.86
CA TYR A 88 -5.61 15.38 16.59
C TYR A 88 -5.27 13.88 16.65
N GLY A 89 -5.82 13.17 17.63
CA GLY A 89 -5.37 11.83 18.05
C GLY A 89 -4.81 11.84 19.48
N PRO A 90 -4.29 10.70 20.01
CA PRO A 90 -4.15 9.41 19.34
C PRO A 90 -5.43 8.57 19.26
N ALA A 91 -6.48 8.97 19.97
CA ALA A 91 -7.80 8.34 19.91
C ALA A 91 -8.83 9.44 19.56
N ALA A 92 -9.12 9.59 18.27
CA ALA A 92 -10.04 10.60 17.76
C ALA A 92 -10.98 9.99 16.71
N SER A 93 -12.28 10.30 16.79
CA SER A 93 -13.24 9.92 15.75
C SER A 93 -12.82 10.54 14.42
N GLY A 94 -12.75 9.72 13.37
CA GLY A 94 -12.15 10.05 12.07
C GLY A 94 -10.76 9.42 11.83
N LEU A 95 -10.00 9.16 12.91
CA LEU A 95 -8.78 8.34 12.85
C LEU A 95 -9.15 6.88 13.18
N TRP A 96 -9.30 6.09 12.11
CA TRP A 96 -9.73 4.68 12.15
C TRP A 96 -8.77 3.73 12.88
N GLU A 97 -7.60 4.23 13.28
CA GLU A 97 -6.60 3.53 14.08
C GLU A 97 -5.98 4.48 15.12
N ALA A 98 -5.38 3.90 16.16
CA ALA A 98 -4.52 4.66 17.06
C ALA A 98 -3.33 5.27 16.30
N GLY A 99 -3.25 6.59 16.31
CA GLY A 99 -2.33 7.42 15.54
C GLY A 99 -2.75 8.89 15.64
N ALA A 100 -1.87 9.83 15.33
CA ALA A 100 -2.18 11.25 15.45
C ALA A 100 -1.65 12.10 14.30
N PHE A 101 -2.11 13.35 14.22
CA PHE A 101 -1.57 14.40 13.39
C PHE A 101 -1.33 15.66 14.22
N PHE A 102 -0.21 16.34 14.00
CA PHE A 102 -0.06 17.75 14.38
C PHE A 102 -0.48 18.61 13.19
N ILE A 103 -1.41 19.53 13.43
CA ILE A 103 -2.05 20.36 12.40
C ILE A 103 -1.84 21.83 12.79
N LEU A 104 -1.06 22.56 12.00
CA LEU A 104 -1.01 24.02 12.10
C LEU A 104 -2.27 24.57 11.42
N THR A 105 -3.09 25.31 12.17
CA THR A 105 -4.35 25.87 11.66
C THR A 105 -4.49 27.36 11.95
N TYR A 106 -5.13 28.08 11.04
CA TYR A 106 -5.63 29.44 11.26
C TYR A 106 -7.15 29.45 11.10
N GLY A 107 -7.85 29.39 12.24
CA GLY A 107 -9.30 29.14 12.27
C GLY A 107 -9.59 27.68 11.92
N GLU A 108 -10.32 27.47 10.82
CA GLU A 108 -10.61 26.15 10.27
C GLU A 108 -9.61 25.72 9.19
N LYS A 109 -8.85 26.66 8.62
CA LYS A 109 -7.93 26.43 7.50
C LYS A 109 -6.67 25.70 7.97
N MET A 110 -6.46 24.48 7.48
CA MET A 110 -5.23 23.73 7.69
C MET A 110 -4.10 24.36 6.85
N LEU A 111 -2.95 24.58 7.48
CA LEU A 111 -1.77 25.25 6.90
C LEU A 111 -0.57 24.32 6.76
N ARG A 112 -0.37 23.43 7.74
CA ARG A 112 0.60 22.32 7.72
C ARG A 112 0.03 21.11 8.45
N LEU A 113 0.35 19.91 7.96
CA LEU A 113 0.05 18.65 8.65
C LEU A 113 1.32 17.82 8.84
N ALA A 114 1.45 17.15 9.98
CA ALA A 114 2.53 16.24 10.30
C ALA A 114 1.97 14.95 10.92
N PRO A 115 2.10 13.77 10.28
CA PRO A 115 1.62 12.51 10.83
C PRO A 115 2.54 12.01 11.95
N ASP A 116 1.94 11.49 13.02
CA ASP A 116 2.61 10.92 14.19
C ASP A 116 2.42 9.40 14.17
N LEU A 117 3.42 8.72 13.59
CA LEU A 117 3.36 7.29 13.24
C LEU A 117 3.73 6.35 14.41
N GLY A 118 4.28 6.88 15.51
CA GLY A 118 4.86 6.08 16.60
C GLY A 118 3.86 5.20 17.38
N TYR A 119 2.56 5.43 17.21
CA TYR A 119 1.50 4.72 17.95
C TYR A 119 1.26 3.26 17.54
N LYS A 120 1.80 2.82 16.40
CA LYS A 120 1.64 1.45 15.89
C LYS A 120 2.92 0.62 15.85
N PHE A 121 4.08 1.27 15.91
CA PHE A 121 5.40 0.64 15.75
C PHE A 121 5.57 -0.65 16.58
N ARG A 122 6.00 -1.72 15.91
CA ARG A 122 6.09 -3.09 16.45
C ARG A 122 7.44 -3.78 16.20
N ASP A 123 8.39 -3.05 15.62
CA ASP A 123 9.70 -3.54 15.18
C ASP A 123 9.59 -4.85 14.38
N VAL A 124 8.80 -4.86 13.30
CA VAL A 124 8.67 -6.07 12.47
C VAL A 124 10.01 -6.39 11.78
N GLU A 125 10.75 -5.37 11.37
CA GLU A 125 12.01 -5.48 10.63
C GLU A 125 13.18 -6.01 11.47
N GLY A 126 13.31 -5.57 12.74
CA GLY A 126 14.27 -6.12 13.70
C GLY A 126 13.87 -7.51 14.18
N ARG A 127 12.58 -7.75 14.44
CA ARG A 127 12.08 -9.04 14.98
C ARG A 127 12.11 -10.23 14.02
N VAL A 128 12.28 -10.00 12.71
CA VAL A 128 12.57 -11.11 11.77
C VAL A 128 14.04 -11.50 11.71
N LYS A 129 14.97 -10.72 12.30
CA LYS A 129 16.41 -10.98 12.17
C LYS A 129 16.83 -12.27 12.88
N GLY A 130 17.49 -13.14 12.13
CA GLY A 130 17.92 -14.47 12.57
C GLY A 130 16.82 -15.54 12.50
N GLU A 131 15.60 -15.20 12.11
CA GLU A 131 14.48 -16.14 12.01
C GLU A 131 14.45 -16.90 10.67
N SER A 132 13.71 -18.01 10.63
CA SER A 132 13.43 -18.76 9.40
C SER A 132 12.38 -18.03 8.53
N PRO A 133 12.26 -18.38 7.23
CA PRO A 133 11.26 -17.80 6.35
C PRO A 133 9.81 -17.95 6.87
N ASP A 134 9.52 -19.04 7.58
CA ASP A 134 8.19 -19.29 8.14
C ASP A 134 7.84 -18.33 9.27
N VAL A 135 8.74 -18.18 10.24
CA VAL A 135 8.56 -17.28 11.38
C VAL A 135 8.56 -15.83 10.91
N ALA A 136 9.40 -15.50 9.92
CA ALA A 136 9.42 -14.18 9.30
C ALA A 136 8.10 -13.87 8.57
N ALA A 137 7.56 -14.79 7.78
CA ALA A 137 6.29 -14.59 7.09
C ALA A 137 5.12 -14.34 8.07
N VAL A 138 5.09 -15.07 9.20
CA VAL A 138 4.12 -14.88 10.29
C VAL A 138 4.19 -13.48 10.92
N LEU A 139 5.36 -12.83 10.94
CA LEU A 139 5.51 -11.45 11.40
C LEU A 139 5.16 -10.43 10.31
N VAL A 140 5.60 -10.67 9.06
CA VAL A 140 5.36 -9.79 7.91
C VAL A 140 3.88 -9.66 7.57
N GLU A 141 3.13 -10.76 7.50
CA GLU A 141 1.67 -10.71 7.24
C GLU A 141 0.91 -9.96 8.35
N ARG A 142 1.48 -9.88 9.56
CA ARG A 142 0.91 -9.17 10.71
C ARG A 142 1.36 -7.71 10.83
N ARG A 143 2.07 -7.17 9.81
CA ARG A 143 2.32 -5.72 9.68
C ARG A 143 0.99 -4.97 9.59
N CYS A 144 0.28 -5.05 8.47
CA CYS A 144 -1.08 -4.50 8.38
C CYS A 144 -2.07 -5.61 8.00
N GLY A 145 -3.08 -5.84 8.85
CA GLY A 145 -4.12 -6.84 8.59
C GLY A 145 -4.94 -6.56 7.31
N ASN A 146 -4.95 -5.30 6.85
CA ASN A 146 -5.66 -4.89 5.64
C ASN A 146 -4.89 -5.20 4.35
N PHE A 147 -3.57 -5.45 4.44
CA PHE A 147 -2.67 -5.75 3.32
C PHE A 147 -1.83 -7.02 3.56
N ALA A 148 -2.38 -7.94 4.36
CA ALA A 148 -1.67 -9.09 4.89
C ALA A 148 -1.31 -10.11 3.80
N VAL A 149 -2.20 -10.32 2.84
CA VAL A 149 -1.97 -11.23 1.71
C VAL A 149 -0.93 -10.64 0.76
N HIS A 150 -1.02 -9.34 0.45
CA HIS A 150 -0.02 -8.67 -0.38
C HIS A 150 1.38 -8.73 0.27
N ALA A 151 1.47 -8.51 1.59
CA ALA A 151 2.71 -8.60 2.34
C ALA A 151 3.29 -10.02 2.33
N ALA A 152 2.44 -11.04 2.57
CA ALA A 152 2.83 -12.44 2.50
C ALA A 152 3.31 -12.83 1.09
N VAL A 153 2.55 -12.49 0.03
CA VAL A 153 2.92 -12.80 -1.36
C VAL A 153 4.22 -12.12 -1.78
N LEU A 154 4.41 -10.84 -1.42
CA LEU A 154 5.66 -10.12 -1.69
C LEU A 154 6.86 -10.81 -1.03
N PHE A 155 6.80 -11.06 0.27
CA PHE A 155 7.90 -11.73 1.00
C PHE A 155 8.17 -13.14 0.47
N SER A 156 7.12 -13.91 0.14
CA SER A 156 7.23 -15.25 -0.45
C SER A 156 7.97 -15.23 -1.78
N ARG A 157 7.58 -14.34 -2.70
CA ARG A 157 8.21 -14.18 -4.03
C ARG A 157 9.68 -13.78 -3.95
N LEU A 158 10.09 -13.06 -2.89
CA LEU A 158 11.48 -12.72 -2.64
C LEU A 158 12.29 -13.93 -2.17
N VAL A 159 11.81 -14.64 -1.14
CA VAL A 159 12.53 -15.80 -0.58
C VAL A 159 12.59 -16.96 -1.58
N GLU A 160 11.49 -17.28 -2.26
CA GLU A 160 11.45 -18.35 -3.28
C GLU A 160 12.49 -18.14 -4.36
N ARG A 161 12.62 -16.91 -4.88
CA ARG A 161 13.63 -16.57 -5.89
C ARG A 161 15.07 -16.64 -5.34
N LEU A 162 15.29 -16.40 -4.04
CA LEU A 162 16.60 -16.62 -3.41
C LEU A 162 16.91 -18.10 -3.17
N ALA A 163 15.89 -18.96 -3.05
CA ALA A 163 16.02 -20.42 -3.02
C ALA A 163 16.07 -21.06 -4.43
N GLY A 164 15.84 -20.28 -5.50
CA GLY A 164 15.74 -20.78 -6.88
C GLY A 164 14.40 -21.44 -7.22
N VAL A 165 13.43 -21.39 -6.31
CA VAL A 165 12.07 -21.95 -6.48
C VAL A 165 11.23 -21.05 -7.39
N SER A 166 10.44 -21.66 -8.26
CA SER A 166 9.47 -20.97 -9.12
C SER A 166 8.06 -21.56 -8.90
N PRO A 167 7.09 -20.79 -8.37
CA PRO A 167 5.74 -21.29 -8.17
C PRO A 167 5.05 -21.58 -9.52
N PRO A 168 4.32 -22.70 -9.65
CA PRO A 168 3.59 -23.02 -10.87
C PRO A 168 2.32 -22.17 -11.05
N GLY A 169 1.64 -22.30 -12.18
CA GLY A 169 0.58 -21.37 -12.61
C GLY A 169 -0.65 -21.35 -11.69
N GLU A 170 -0.96 -22.51 -11.12
CA GLU A 170 -2.00 -22.76 -10.13
C GLU A 170 -1.75 -22.01 -8.81
N VAL A 171 -0.49 -21.96 -8.37
CA VAL A 171 -0.04 -21.23 -7.17
C VAL A 171 -0.04 -19.72 -7.41
N VAL A 172 0.33 -19.28 -8.61
CA VAL A 172 0.19 -17.88 -9.05
C VAL A 172 -1.29 -17.47 -9.06
N ALA A 173 -2.19 -18.33 -9.57
CA ALA A 173 -3.63 -18.08 -9.57
C ALA A 173 -4.22 -18.00 -8.15
N ALA A 174 -3.89 -18.96 -7.27
CA ALA A 174 -4.31 -18.97 -5.87
C ALA A 174 -3.86 -17.70 -5.11
N ARG A 175 -2.61 -17.27 -5.31
CA ARG A 175 -2.08 -16.02 -4.72
C ARG A 175 -2.75 -14.78 -5.29
N ARG A 176 -3.01 -14.72 -6.60
CA ARG A 176 -3.74 -13.60 -7.23
C ARG A 176 -5.19 -13.53 -6.72
N MET A 177 -5.89 -14.66 -6.67
CA MET A 177 -7.23 -14.76 -6.09
C MET A 177 -7.28 -14.21 -4.65
N ALA A 178 -6.33 -14.58 -3.80
CA ALA A 178 -6.29 -14.09 -2.42
C ALA A 178 -5.93 -12.59 -2.31
N MET A 179 -5.04 -12.08 -3.16
CA MET A 179 -4.74 -10.63 -3.24
C MET A 179 -5.95 -9.82 -3.74
N GLU A 180 -6.68 -10.31 -4.74
CA GLU A 180 -7.86 -9.61 -5.25
C GLU A 180 -9.08 -9.73 -4.31
N LEU A 181 -9.21 -10.79 -3.50
CA LEU A 181 -10.15 -10.82 -2.37
C LEU A 181 -9.81 -9.73 -1.32
N GLU A 182 -8.53 -9.60 -0.96
CA GLU A 182 -8.06 -8.54 -0.07
C GLU A 182 -8.28 -7.13 -0.65
N ARG A 183 -8.10 -6.97 -1.97
CA ARG A 183 -8.35 -5.71 -2.68
C ARG A 183 -9.83 -5.35 -2.74
N LEU A 184 -10.69 -6.30 -3.10
CA LEU A 184 -12.15 -6.16 -3.10
C LEU A 184 -12.64 -5.70 -1.72
N ARG A 185 -12.23 -6.39 -0.65
CA ARG A 185 -12.54 -6.04 0.73
C ARG A 185 -12.12 -4.61 1.07
N GLU A 186 -10.88 -4.23 0.79
CA GLU A 186 -10.39 -2.88 1.15
C GLU A 186 -11.06 -1.79 0.33
N HIS A 187 -11.34 -2.01 -0.96
CA HIS A 187 -12.03 -1.02 -1.78
C HIS A 187 -13.46 -0.78 -1.28
N LEU A 188 -14.21 -1.85 -0.95
CA LEU A 188 -15.51 -1.76 -0.26
C LEU A 188 -15.40 -1.01 1.07
N TRP A 189 -14.37 -1.31 1.87
CA TRP A 189 -14.14 -0.69 3.16
C TRP A 189 -13.76 0.80 3.07
N VAL A 190 -13.01 1.23 2.06
CA VAL A 190 -12.76 2.67 1.82
C VAL A 190 -14.03 3.40 1.40
N VAL A 191 -14.89 2.80 0.57
CA VAL A 191 -16.19 3.38 0.22
C VAL A 191 -17.11 3.47 1.46
N HIS A 192 -17.09 2.47 2.34
CA HIS A 192 -17.73 2.53 3.66
C HIS A 192 -17.17 3.70 4.53
N ARG A 193 -15.84 3.84 4.64
CA ARG A 193 -15.19 4.94 5.39
C ARG A 193 -15.62 6.32 4.86
N LEU A 194 -15.73 6.47 3.54
CA LEU A 194 -16.20 7.68 2.87
C LEU A 194 -17.70 7.95 3.13
N ALA A 195 -18.53 6.90 3.11
CA ALA A 195 -19.94 7.00 3.44
C ALA A 195 -20.16 7.39 4.92
N GLU A 196 -19.33 6.90 5.86
CA GLU A 196 -19.44 7.27 7.27
C GLU A 196 -19.06 8.73 7.49
N ALA A 197 -17.94 9.19 6.92
CA ALA A 197 -17.53 10.59 6.96
C ALA A 197 -18.64 11.51 6.41
N ALA A 198 -19.26 11.13 5.28
CA ALA A 198 -20.39 11.84 4.68
C ALA A 198 -21.73 11.63 5.42
N SER A 199 -21.78 10.80 6.48
CA SER A 199 -22.94 10.45 7.31
C SER A 199 -24.07 9.71 6.57
N GLN A 200 -23.76 9.02 5.48
CA GLN A 200 -24.71 8.36 4.58
C GLN A 200 -25.13 6.98 5.09
N ARG A 201 -25.97 6.98 6.13
CA ARG A 201 -26.32 5.77 6.92
C ARG A 201 -26.76 4.54 6.13
N VAL A 202 -27.36 4.68 4.95
CA VAL A 202 -27.73 3.52 4.10
C VAL A 202 -26.46 2.90 3.51
N ALA A 203 -25.70 3.66 2.71
CA ALA A 203 -24.42 3.24 2.13
C ALA A 203 -23.44 2.69 3.18
N VAL A 204 -23.36 3.32 4.36
CA VAL A 204 -22.55 2.83 5.49
C VAL A 204 -22.90 1.38 5.86
N GLN A 205 -24.18 1.02 5.91
CA GLN A 205 -24.60 -0.36 6.25
C GLN A 205 -24.45 -1.32 5.06
N THR A 206 -24.76 -0.87 3.84
CA THR A 206 -24.60 -1.68 2.62
C THR A 206 -23.15 -2.09 2.40
N PHE A 207 -22.22 -1.12 2.34
CA PHE A 207 -20.79 -1.42 2.17
C PHE A 207 -20.19 -2.14 3.39
N ALA A 208 -20.75 -1.98 4.60
CA ALA A 208 -20.36 -2.80 5.75
C ALA A 208 -20.78 -4.27 5.59
N SER A 209 -21.98 -4.55 5.05
CA SER A 209 -22.39 -5.93 4.76
C SER A 209 -21.47 -6.56 3.72
N LEU A 210 -21.31 -5.90 2.56
CA LEU A 210 -20.43 -6.41 1.50
C LEU A 210 -19.00 -6.66 2.00
N THR A 211 -18.46 -5.78 2.86
CA THR A 211 -17.14 -6.01 3.49
C THR A 211 -17.15 -7.22 4.44
N GLU A 212 -18.20 -7.40 5.25
CA GLU A 212 -18.38 -8.55 6.14
C GLU A 212 -18.58 -9.88 5.38
N ASP A 213 -19.27 -9.85 4.25
CA ASP A 213 -19.55 -11.01 3.41
C ASP A 213 -18.26 -11.47 2.68
N VAL A 214 -17.44 -10.54 2.17
CA VAL A 214 -16.09 -10.85 1.67
C VAL A 214 -15.15 -11.30 2.81
N LEU A 215 -15.20 -10.66 3.99
CA LEU A 215 -14.44 -11.14 5.17
C LEU A 215 -14.83 -12.56 5.58
N ARG A 216 -16.11 -12.95 5.42
CA ARG A 216 -16.60 -14.30 5.71
C ARG A 216 -16.10 -15.31 4.67
N VAL A 217 -16.12 -14.96 3.39
CA VAL A 217 -15.61 -15.84 2.33
C VAL A 217 -14.08 -16.02 2.42
N MET A 218 -13.33 -14.95 2.73
CA MET A 218 -11.90 -15.04 3.11
C MET A 218 -11.70 -15.93 4.34
N GLY A 219 -12.60 -15.84 5.33
CA GLY A 219 -12.58 -16.65 6.55
C GLY A 219 -12.69 -18.15 6.31
N GLY A 220 -13.45 -18.56 5.29
CA GLY A 220 -13.44 -19.93 4.76
C GLY A 220 -12.23 -20.16 3.86
N ALA A 221 -12.31 -19.68 2.62
CA ALA A 221 -11.40 -19.97 1.52
C ALA A 221 -9.90 -19.81 1.87
N LEU A 222 -9.54 -18.80 2.66
CA LEU A 222 -8.13 -18.53 3.01
C LEU A 222 -7.73 -19.15 4.36
N GLY A 223 -8.66 -19.79 5.08
CA GLY A 223 -8.50 -20.29 6.44
C GLY A 223 -8.45 -19.20 7.53
N HIS A 224 -8.50 -17.92 7.14
CA HIS A 224 -8.50 -16.79 8.07
C HIS A 224 -9.15 -15.55 7.44
N ARG A 225 -9.97 -14.82 8.21
CA ARG A 225 -10.73 -13.64 7.72
C ARG A 225 -9.86 -12.50 7.18
N TYR A 226 -8.59 -12.46 7.57
CA TYR A 226 -7.58 -11.52 7.04
C TYR A 226 -6.46 -12.23 6.26
N GLY A 227 -6.68 -13.43 5.73
CA GLY A 227 -5.72 -14.15 4.88
C GLY A 227 -4.44 -14.68 5.56
N PHE A 228 -4.19 -14.36 6.83
CA PHE A 228 -3.05 -14.87 7.60
C PHE A 228 -2.86 -16.39 7.46
N GLY A 229 -1.65 -16.82 7.09
CA GLY A 229 -1.28 -18.23 6.92
C GLY A 229 -1.77 -18.88 5.61
N PHE A 230 -2.45 -18.15 4.72
CA PHE A 230 -2.86 -18.66 3.41
C PHE A 230 -1.66 -18.99 2.50
N THR A 231 -0.62 -18.17 2.55
CA THR A 231 0.61 -18.36 1.79
C THR A 231 1.83 -17.93 2.59
N GLY A 232 2.98 -18.44 2.20
CA GLY A 232 4.29 -18.00 2.67
C GLY A 232 5.36 -18.50 1.70
N PRO A 233 6.65 -18.27 2.00
CA PRO A 233 7.76 -18.84 1.25
C PRO A 233 7.56 -20.34 1.01
N GLY A 234 7.62 -20.74 -0.26
CA GLY A 234 7.49 -22.14 -0.69
C GLY A 234 6.09 -22.74 -0.54
N ARG A 235 5.05 -21.98 -0.15
CA ARG A 235 3.73 -22.59 0.15
C ARG A 235 2.51 -21.75 -0.20
N VAL A 236 1.43 -22.46 -0.53
CA VAL A 236 0.05 -21.96 -0.64
C VAL A 236 -0.91 -23.01 -0.09
N ARG A 237 -1.91 -22.59 0.67
CA ARG A 237 -3.04 -23.44 1.05
C ARG A 237 -4.01 -23.57 -0.13
N GLU A 238 -4.52 -24.78 -0.35
CA GLU A 238 -5.67 -24.99 -1.22
C GLU A 238 -6.88 -24.17 -0.70
N PRO A 239 -7.59 -23.40 -1.55
CA PRO A 239 -8.76 -22.67 -1.11
C PRO A 239 -9.98 -23.58 -0.88
N ASP A 240 -10.54 -23.56 0.32
CA ASP A 240 -11.73 -24.33 0.68
C ASP A 240 -12.60 -23.55 1.70
N PRO A 241 -13.89 -23.27 1.43
CA PRO A 241 -14.61 -23.50 0.17
C PRO A 241 -14.21 -22.50 -0.94
N ASP A 242 -14.66 -22.78 -2.17
CA ASP A 242 -14.59 -21.87 -3.31
C ASP A 242 -15.37 -20.56 -3.04
N PRO A 243 -14.76 -19.37 -3.20
CA PRO A 243 -15.44 -18.08 -3.01
C PRO A 243 -16.43 -17.63 -4.10
N VAL A 244 -16.62 -18.37 -5.19
CA VAL A 244 -17.38 -17.94 -6.40
C VAL A 244 -18.74 -17.35 -6.09
N ASP A 245 -19.61 -18.07 -5.36
CA ASP A 245 -21.02 -17.67 -5.22
C ASP A 245 -21.13 -16.30 -4.53
N VAL A 246 -20.44 -16.12 -3.39
CA VAL A 246 -20.44 -14.86 -2.61
C VAL A 246 -19.77 -13.73 -3.40
N VAL A 247 -18.72 -14.01 -4.19
CA VAL A 247 -18.06 -12.98 -5.00
C VAL A 247 -18.89 -12.59 -6.23
N GLY A 248 -19.75 -13.50 -6.72
CA GLY A 248 -20.80 -13.21 -7.69
C GLY A 248 -21.87 -12.27 -7.10
N GLU A 249 -22.44 -12.63 -5.95
CA GLU A 249 -23.44 -11.81 -5.24
C GLU A 249 -22.90 -10.40 -4.92
N VAL A 250 -21.65 -10.29 -4.47
CA VAL A 250 -20.98 -9.00 -4.21
C VAL A 250 -20.72 -8.19 -5.50
N LEU A 251 -20.52 -8.84 -6.64
CA LEU A 251 -20.38 -8.16 -7.94
C LEU A 251 -21.73 -7.65 -8.45
N GLU A 252 -22.79 -8.46 -8.36
CA GLU A 252 -24.15 -8.08 -8.78
C GLU A 252 -24.67 -6.87 -7.96
N GLU A 253 -24.53 -6.89 -6.62
CA GLU A 253 -24.89 -5.72 -5.78
C GLU A 253 -23.99 -4.50 -6.08
N LEU A 254 -22.71 -4.68 -6.46
CA LEU A 254 -21.86 -3.56 -6.89
C LEU A 254 -22.26 -2.96 -8.26
N GLU A 255 -22.92 -3.72 -9.12
CA GLU A 255 -23.48 -3.20 -10.37
C GLU A 255 -24.82 -2.48 -10.12
N ASP A 256 -25.71 -3.05 -9.31
CA ASP A 256 -27.00 -2.41 -8.93
C ASP A 256 -26.83 -1.13 -8.08
N LEU A 257 -25.76 -1.03 -7.28
CA LEU A 257 -25.48 0.16 -6.46
C LEU A 257 -24.86 1.34 -7.23
N GLU A 258 -24.34 1.14 -8.44
CA GLU A 258 -23.54 2.16 -9.13
C GLU A 258 -24.34 3.44 -9.44
N ASP A 259 -25.53 3.29 -10.03
CA ASP A 259 -26.50 4.38 -10.26
C ASP A 259 -26.90 5.08 -8.96
N LEU A 260 -27.00 4.35 -7.85
CA LEU A 260 -27.39 4.87 -6.53
C LEU A 260 -26.25 5.67 -5.86
N VAL A 261 -25.00 5.26 -6.08
CA VAL A 261 -23.80 6.00 -5.68
C VAL A 261 -23.74 7.33 -6.44
N GLU A 262 -23.82 7.29 -7.78
CA GLU A 262 -23.70 8.49 -8.62
C GLU A 262 -24.87 9.48 -8.41
N ALA A 263 -26.10 8.99 -8.29
CA ALA A 263 -27.27 9.84 -8.05
C ALA A 263 -27.27 10.55 -6.68
N SER A 264 -26.43 10.11 -5.73
CA SER A 264 -26.38 10.61 -4.35
C SER A 264 -25.66 11.97 -4.24
N LYS A 265 -26.27 13.02 -4.79
CA LYS A 265 -25.70 14.39 -4.79
C LYS A 265 -25.24 14.88 -3.42
N ILE A 266 -25.95 14.54 -2.35
CA ILE A 266 -25.61 14.94 -0.96
C ILE A 266 -24.32 14.25 -0.47
N TRP A 267 -23.99 13.07 -0.99
CA TRP A 267 -22.72 12.40 -0.71
C TRP A 267 -21.60 13.00 -1.57
N MET A 268 -21.84 13.08 -2.89
CA MET A 268 -20.87 13.55 -3.87
C MET A 268 -20.40 14.98 -3.58
N ASP A 269 -21.32 15.90 -3.25
CA ASP A 269 -21.05 17.31 -2.89
C ASP A 269 -20.13 17.46 -1.66
N ARG A 270 -20.04 16.45 -0.79
CA ARG A 270 -19.15 16.44 0.39
C ARG A 270 -17.80 15.75 0.14
N LEU A 271 -17.62 15.07 -0.99
CA LEU A 271 -16.35 14.46 -1.39
C LEU A 271 -15.67 15.26 -2.53
N HIS A 272 -16.47 15.92 -3.35
CA HIS A 272 -16.03 16.69 -4.50
C HIS A 272 -15.02 17.76 -4.09
N THR A 273 -14.00 18.00 -4.92
CA THR A 273 -12.89 18.95 -4.70
C THR A 273 -12.05 18.71 -3.43
N THR A 274 -12.40 17.75 -2.56
CA THR A 274 -11.67 17.54 -1.29
C THR A 274 -10.35 16.81 -1.51
N CYS A 275 -9.26 17.44 -1.06
CA CYS A 275 -7.88 16.98 -1.24
C CYS A 275 -7.56 16.72 -2.72
N GLU A 276 -7.85 17.68 -3.58
CA GLU A 276 -7.55 17.65 -5.01
C GLU A 276 -6.03 17.68 -5.25
N LEU A 277 -5.51 16.72 -6.02
CA LEU A 277 -4.10 16.62 -6.42
C LEU A 277 -4.02 16.32 -7.93
N GLY A 278 -3.38 17.20 -8.70
CA GLY A 278 -3.27 17.06 -10.16
C GLY A 278 -2.02 16.28 -10.62
N PRO A 279 -1.83 16.09 -11.95
CA PRO A 279 -0.64 15.44 -12.50
C PRO A 279 0.69 16.08 -12.04
N GLU A 280 0.71 17.42 -11.88
CA GLU A 280 1.88 18.13 -11.36
C GLU A 280 2.18 17.74 -9.91
N ASP A 281 1.15 17.60 -9.06
CA ASP A 281 1.31 17.13 -7.69
C ASP A 281 1.78 15.67 -7.65
N VAL A 282 1.28 14.82 -8.55
CA VAL A 282 1.75 13.43 -8.70
C VAL A 282 3.24 13.39 -8.99
N HIS A 283 3.75 14.25 -9.88
CA HIS A 283 5.18 14.31 -10.18
C HIS A 283 6.01 15.01 -9.09
N ARG A 284 5.41 15.93 -8.33
CA ARG A 284 6.08 16.76 -7.31
C ARG A 284 6.21 16.11 -5.94
N TYR A 285 5.22 15.32 -5.52
CA TYR A 285 5.25 14.51 -4.31
C TYR A 285 5.54 13.02 -4.60
N ASP A 286 5.79 12.69 -5.87
CA ASP A 286 6.02 11.34 -6.40
C ASP A 286 4.90 10.32 -6.09
N ILE A 287 3.65 10.78 -6.10
CA ILE A 287 2.46 10.02 -5.71
C ILE A 287 2.34 8.72 -6.53
N GLU A 288 2.04 7.61 -5.88
CA GLU A 288 1.83 6.30 -6.51
C GLU A 288 0.41 5.79 -6.22
N GLY A 289 0.00 4.69 -6.86
CA GLY A 289 -1.24 4.00 -6.51
C GLY A 289 -2.53 4.71 -6.93
N VAL A 290 -3.62 4.44 -6.21
CA VAL A 290 -4.96 4.98 -6.49
C VAL A 290 -4.98 6.52 -6.59
N PRO A 291 -4.31 7.29 -5.71
CA PRO A 291 -4.30 8.76 -5.84
C PRO A 291 -3.59 9.28 -7.10
N ALA A 292 -2.62 8.54 -7.65
CA ALA A 292 -2.01 8.89 -8.94
C ALA A 292 -2.94 8.54 -10.11
N ARG A 293 -3.59 7.37 -10.06
CA ARG A 293 -4.60 6.93 -11.04
C ARG A 293 -5.83 7.84 -11.09
N ALA A 294 -6.21 8.41 -9.95
CA ALA A 294 -7.28 9.40 -9.82
C ALA A 294 -6.96 10.76 -10.45
N ALA A 295 -5.68 11.04 -10.68
CA ALA A 295 -5.15 12.28 -11.25
C ALA A 295 -4.62 12.09 -12.69
N GLY A 296 -5.11 11.07 -13.40
CA GLY A 296 -4.78 10.78 -14.80
C GLY A 296 -3.42 10.11 -15.04
N VAL A 297 -2.65 9.81 -13.99
CA VAL A 297 -1.29 9.27 -14.10
C VAL A 297 -1.30 7.76 -13.86
N ALA A 298 -1.04 6.97 -14.92
CA ALA A 298 -1.06 5.52 -14.90
C ALA A 298 0.14 4.89 -14.15
N ARG A 299 0.18 5.09 -12.83
CA ARG A 299 1.11 4.44 -11.89
C ARG A 299 0.41 3.27 -11.20
N ASP A 300 0.72 2.06 -11.66
CA ASP A 300 0.25 0.79 -11.11
C ASP A 300 1.23 -0.32 -11.49
N VAL A 301 1.78 -1.07 -10.52
CA VAL A 301 2.79 -2.09 -10.83
C VAL A 301 2.20 -3.37 -11.43
N ARG A 302 0.88 -3.61 -11.35
CA ARG A 302 0.21 -4.75 -12.01
C ARG A 302 0.38 -4.73 -13.53
N THR A 303 0.56 -3.54 -14.13
CA THR A 303 0.86 -3.40 -15.57
C THR A 303 2.15 -4.12 -16.00
N MET A 304 3.04 -4.42 -15.05
CA MET A 304 4.35 -5.03 -15.29
C MET A 304 4.57 -6.33 -14.52
N ASP A 305 3.74 -6.62 -13.52
CA ASP A 305 3.83 -7.83 -12.72
C ASP A 305 3.48 -9.08 -13.56
N PRO A 306 4.35 -10.12 -13.64
CA PRO A 306 4.01 -11.40 -14.28
C PRO A 306 2.74 -12.08 -13.73
N TYR A 307 2.30 -11.72 -12.52
CA TYR A 307 1.02 -12.18 -11.96
C TYR A 307 -0.18 -11.53 -12.65
N TYR A 308 -0.05 -10.42 -13.38
CA TYR A 308 -1.17 -9.65 -13.95
C TYR A 308 -1.01 -9.40 -15.47
N PRO A 309 -0.86 -10.46 -16.30
CA PRO A 309 -0.64 -10.32 -17.73
C PRO A 309 -1.84 -9.66 -18.43
N GLY A 310 -1.59 -8.53 -19.10
CA GLY A 310 -2.62 -7.76 -19.78
C GLY A 310 -3.51 -6.93 -18.86
N TYR A 311 -3.03 -6.53 -17.68
CA TYR A 311 -3.76 -5.62 -16.80
C TYR A 311 -3.77 -4.17 -17.32
N GLU A 312 -4.95 -3.59 -17.39
CA GLU A 312 -5.19 -2.19 -17.74
C GLU A 312 -5.67 -1.43 -16.47
N PRO A 313 -4.98 -0.36 -16.03
CA PRO A 313 -5.37 0.37 -14.83
C PRO A 313 -6.62 1.22 -15.06
N VAL A 314 -7.50 1.24 -14.06
CA VAL A 314 -8.57 2.24 -13.98
C VAL A 314 -7.97 3.63 -13.82
N LEU A 315 -8.50 4.62 -14.54
CA LEU A 315 -8.09 6.03 -14.43
C LEU A 315 -9.29 6.95 -14.20
N ARG A 316 -9.01 8.09 -13.56
CA ARG A 316 -9.86 9.28 -13.46
C ARG A 316 -8.98 10.51 -13.62
N THR A 317 -9.56 11.70 -13.79
CA THR A 317 -8.79 12.93 -14.14
C THR A 317 -8.97 14.08 -13.15
N GLU A 318 -9.89 13.93 -12.20
CA GLU A 318 -10.37 15.02 -11.35
C GLU A 318 -9.50 15.18 -10.09
N GLY A 319 -8.65 14.20 -9.76
CA GLY A 319 -7.62 14.30 -8.72
C GLY A 319 -8.13 14.37 -7.27
N ASP A 320 -9.44 14.41 -7.06
CA ASP A 320 -10.09 14.63 -5.77
C ASP A 320 -10.52 13.32 -5.07
N THR A 321 -11.32 13.45 -4.00
CA THR A 321 -11.81 12.29 -3.25
C THR A 321 -12.91 11.52 -3.99
N VAL A 322 -13.66 12.14 -4.92
CA VAL A 322 -14.63 11.44 -5.79
C VAL A 322 -13.90 10.58 -6.81
N ALA A 323 -12.86 11.09 -7.48
CA ALA A 323 -12.02 10.31 -8.38
C ALA A 323 -11.37 9.12 -7.65
N ARG A 324 -10.83 9.34 -6.44
CA ARG A 324 -10.27 8.27 -5.59
C ARG A 324 -11.32 7.27 -5.07
N MET A 325 -12.61 7.62 -5.05
CA MET A 325 -13.70 6.70 -4.77
C MET A 325 -13.99 5.83 -6.00
N TRP A 326 -14.19 6.45 -7.18
CA TRP A 326 -14.52 5.74 -8.41
C TRP A 326 -13.43 4.79 -8.90
N VAL A 327 -12.15 5.17 -8.79
CA VAL A 327 -11.04 4.26 -9.09
C VAL A 327 -11.13 2.97 -8.26
N ARG A 328 -11.51 3.07 -6.97
CA ARG A 328 -11.71 1.89 -6.11
C ARG A 328 -12.97 1.11 -6.43
N TYR A 329 -14.05 1.79 -6.81
CA TYR A 329 -15.32 1.15 -7.15
C TYR A 329 -15.18 0.27 -8.41
N GLU A 330 -14.54 0.78 -9.45
CA GLU A 330 -14.24 0.01 -10.67
C GLU A 330 -13.18 -1.05 -10.42
N GLU A 331 -12.13 -0.76 -9.64
CA GLU A 331 -11.17 -1.79 -9.23
C GLU A 331 -11.79 -2.90 -8.37
N ALA A 332 -12.84 -2.63 -7.57
CA ALA A 332 -13.57 -3.65 -6.80
C ALA A 332 -14.28 -4.63 -7.75
N LYS A 333 -15.03 -4.11 -8.73
CA LYS A 333 -15.64 -4.94 -9.78
C LYS A 333 -14.60 -5.75 -10.56
N ALA A 334 -13.47 -5.12 -10.93
CA ALA A 334 -12.35 -5.81 -11.59
C ALA A 334 -11.69 -6.89 -10.71
N SER A 335 -11.61 -6.66 -9.38
CA SER A 335 -11.07 -7.63 -8.41
C SER A 335 -11.96 -8.87 -8.34
N ALA A 336 -13.28 -8.68 -8.19
CA ALA A 336 -14.26 -9.76 -8.19
C ALA A 336 -14.18 -10.59 -9.48
N LEU A 337 -14.15 -9.93 -10.64
CA LEU A 337 -13.96 -10.57 -11.94
C LEU A 337 -12.63 -11.35 -12.05
N SER A 338 -11.54 -10.94 -11.39
CA SER A 338 -10.32 -11.75 -11.38
C SER A 338 -10.44 -12.98 -10.47
N VAL A 339 -11.02 -12.83 -9.27
CA VAL A 339 -11.26 -13.96 -8.34
C VAL A 339 -12.05 -15.08 -9.03
N LEU A 340 -13.15 -14.73 -9.70
CA LEU A 340 -14.02 -15.65 -10.46
C LEU A 340 -13.29 -16.37 -11.62
N ARG A 341 -12.20 -15.80 -12.15
CA ARG A 341 -11.37 -16.40 -13.21
C ARG A 341 -10.28 -17.32 -12.68
N ASP A 342 -9.85 -17.12 -11.43
CA ASP A 342 -8.57 -17.65 -10.91
C ASP A 342 -8.76 -18.87 -10.03
N VAL A 343 -9.81 -18.88 -9.23
CA VAL A 343 -10.19 -19.98 -8.34
C VAL A 343 -10.27 -21.35 -9.04
N ARG A 344 -10.74 -21.39 -10.29
CA ARG A 344 -10.79 -22.60 -11.15
C ARG A 344 -9.41 -23.18 -11.53
N ARG A 345 -8.32 -22.60 -11.01
CA ARG A 345 -6.93 -23.05 -11.16
C ARG A 345 -6.19 -23.09 -9.82
N ALA A 346 -6.84 -22.81 -8.69
CA ALA A 346 -6.14 -22.62 -7.42
C ALA A 346 -5.97 -23.95 -6.68
N GLU A 347 -4.72 -24.40 -6.52
CA GLU A 347 -4.38 -25.65 -5.81
C GLU A 347 -3.36 -25.37 -4.69
N GLY A 348 -3.29 -26.28 -3.71
CA GLY A 348 -2.32 -26.22 -2.62
C GLY A 348 -0.90 -26.60 -3.06
N TRP A 349 0.11 -26.04 -2.40
CA TRP A 349 1.53 -26.21 -2.78
C TRP A 349 2.47 -26.12 -1.58
N SER A 350 3.57 -26.88 -1.66
CA SER A 350 4.64 -26.92 -0.66
C SER A 350 5.95 -27.34 -1.33
N GLU A 351 6.97 -26.48 -1.24
CA GLU A 351 8.36 -26.68 -1.70
C GLU A 351 9.34 -26.19 -0.63
N ASP A 352 10.57 -26.70 -0.67
CA ASP A 352 11.64 -26.30 0.25
C ASP A 352 12.27 -24.94 -0.15
N VAL A 353 12.55 -24.10 0.84
CA VAL A 353 13.20 -22.79 0.69
C VAL A 353 14.39 -22.57 1.65
N ASP A 354 14.84 -23.59 2.38
CA ASP A 354 15.99 -23.49 3.31
C ASP A 354 17.29 -23.08 2.59
N GLY A 355 17.38 -23.31 1.28
CA GLY A 355 18.48 -22.88 0.42
C GLY A 355 18.56 -21.38 0.12
N ALA A 356 17.66 -20.54 0.65
CA ALA A 356 17.63 -19.12 0.35
C ALA A 356 18.86 -18.35 0.89
N GLU A 357 19.61 -17.71 -0.02
CA GLU A 357 20.83 -16.93 0.26
C GLU A 357 20.91 -15.71 -0.68
N GLY A 358 21.38 -14.56 -0.18
CA GLY A 358 21.62 -13.35 -0.97
C GLY A 358 20.59 -12.24 -0.77
N LEU A 359 20.50 -11.30 -1.72
CA LEU A 359 19.63 -10.11 -1.68
C LEU A 359 18.57 -10.19 -2.78
N ALA A 360 17.29 -9.97 -2.42
CA ALA A 360 16.21 -9.74 -3.37
C ALA A 360 15.42 -8.48 -3.01
N VAL A 361 14.95 -7.76 -4.03
CA VAL A 361 14.05 -6.60 -3.90
C VAL A 361 12.89 -6.76 -4.87
N GLY A 362 11.69 -6.31 -4.48
CA GLY A 362 10.48 -6.43 -5.29
C GLY A 362 9.35 -5.52 -4.80
N VAL A 363 8.26 -5.53 -5.55
CA VAL A 363 7.08 -4.69 -5.33
C VAL A 363 5.81 -5.47 -5.69
N VAL A 364 4.70 -5.18 -5.01
CA VAL A 364 3.34 -5.58 -5.41
C VAL A 364 2.40 -4.39 -5.27
N GLU A 365 1.34 -4.32 -6.09
CA GLU A 365 0.31 -3.28 -5.96
C GLU A 365 -0.66 -3.70 -4.84
N ALA A 366 -0.41 -3.25 -3.61
CA ALA A 366 -1.41 -3.35 -2.54
C ALA A 366 -2.62 -2.43 -2.85
N PRO A 367 -3.77 -2.59 -2.20
CA PRO A 367 -5.02 -1.94 -2.62
C PRO A 367 -4.96 -0.42 -2.81
N PRO A 368 -4.32 0.39 -1.94
CA PRO A 368 -4.21 1.83 -2.19
C PRO A 368 -3.00 2.21 -3.07
N GLY A 369 -1.99 1.34 -3.24
CA GLY A 369 -0.76 1.62 -3.98
C GLY A 369 0.39 0.62 -3.77
N PRO A 370 1.58 0.87 -4.35
CA PRO A 370 2.69 -0.07 -4.35
C PRO A 370 3.38 -0.26 -3.00
N MET A 371 3.46 -1.52 -2.59
CA MET A 371 4.16 -2.04 -1.42
C MET A 371 5.52 -2.60 -1.86
N VAL A 372 6.62 -2.08 -1.30
CA VAL A 372 8.00 -2.41 -1.71
C VAL A 372 8.72 -3.12 -0.56
N ALA A 373 9.48 -4.17 -0.86
CA ALA A 373 10.32 -4.85 0.14
C ALA A 373 11.66 -5.32 -0.40
N ALA A 374 12.67 -5.30 0.47
CA ALA A 374 14.02 -5.79 0.25
C ALA A 374 14.40 -6.78 1.36
N VAL A 375 14.82 -7.99 1.02
CA VAL A 375 15.24 -9.01 1.99
C VAL A 375 16.65 -9.51 1.70
N VAL A 376 17.45 -9.65 2.76
CA VAL A 376 18.75 -10.32 2.72
C VAL A 376 18.64 -11.63 3.48
N MET A 377 18.86 -12.74 2.81
CA MET A 377 18.92 -14.07 3.39
C MET A 377 20.37 -14.52 3.57
N LYS A 378 20.67 -15.19 4.69
CA LYS A 378 21.97 -15.80 4.96
C LYS A 378 21.82 -17.07 5.81
N GLY A 379 22.31 -18.20 5.31
CA GLY A 379 22.20 -19.51 5.95
C GLY A 379 20.75 -19.94 6.18
N GLY A 380 19.89 -19.74 5.17
CA GLY A 380 18.46 -20.03 5.25
C GLY A 380 17.66 -19.11 6.19
N LYS A 381 18.28 -18.06 6.75
CA LYS A 381 17.66 -17.15 7.73
C LYS A 381 17.62 -15.71 7.24
N VAL A 382 16.63 -14.94 7.69
CA VAL A 382 16.55 -13.51 7.39
C VAL A 382 17.67 -12.79 8.14
N LYS A 383 18.61 -12.19 7.41
CA LYS A 383 19.68 -11.33 7.93
C LYS A 383 19.19 -9.90 8.12
N ALA A 384 18.40 -9.41 7.16
CA ALA A 384 17.75 -8.10 7.19
C ALA A 384 16.50 -8.11 6.30
N LEU A 385 15.53 -7.27 6.65
CA LEU A 385 14.34 -6.97 5.87
C LEU A 385 14.12 -5.47 5.92
N ARG A 386 13.71 -4.85 4.79
CA ARG A 386 13.02 -3.55 4.78
C ARG A 386 11.72 -3.65 4.00
N PHE A 387 10.71 -2.91 4.45
CA PHE A 387 9.33 -3.08 4.03
C PHE A 387 8.56 -1.74 4.03
N ARG A 388 8.46 -1.10 2.86
CA ARG A 388 7.70 0.15 2.67
C ARG A 388 6.25 -0.17 2.28
N GLY A 389 5.36 -0.16 3.28
CA GLY A 389 3.91 -0.18 3.07
C GLY A 389 3.41 1.05 2.29
N PRO A 390 2.35 0.94 1.47
CA PRO A 390 1.85 2.07 0.67
C PRO A 390 1.36 3.24 1.52
N SER A 391 0.82 2.99 2.71
CA SER A 391 0.31 4.03 3.60
C SER A 391 1.40 4.97 4.10
N HIS A 392 2.65 4.51 4.18
CA HIS A 392 3.78 5.35 4.55
C HIS A 392 3.91 6.53 3.57
N HIS A 393 3.99 6.24 2.28
CA HIS A 393 4.02 7.25 1.22
C HIS A 393 2.72 8.07 1.15
N LEU A 394 1.58 7.39 1.21
CA LEU A 394 0.27 8.02 1.00
C LEU A 394 -0.20 8.87 2.18
N MET A 395 0.35 8.71 3.39
CA MET A 395 0.21 9.68 4.50
C MET A 395 0.68 11.08 4.08
N HIS A 396 1.75 11.18 3.30
CA HIS A 396 2.34 12.45 2.89
C HIS A 396 1.62 13.05 1.68
N ALA A 397 1.17 12.21 0.74
CA ALA A 397 0.25 12.64 -0.32
C ALA A 397 -1.08 13.17 0.27
N PHE A 398 -1.62 12.51 1.30
CA PHE A 398 -2.78 13.02 2.05
C PHE A 398 -2.50 14.39 2.68
N CYS A 399 -1.36 14.58 3.36
CA CYS A 399 -1.02 15.88 3.96
C CYS A 399 -0.91 17.00 2.91
N ALA A 400 -0.27 16.74 1.77
CA ALA A 400 -0.14 17.70 0.67
C ALA A 400 -1.50 18.12 0.06
N GLY A 401 -2.49 17.21 0.06
CA GLY A 401 -3.87 17.54 -0.27
C GLY A 401 -4.55 18.33 0.87
N ALA A 402 -4.45 17.85 2.11
CA ALA A 402 -5.13 18.43 3.27
C ALA A 402 -4.71 19.89 3.59
N GLU A 403 -3.51 20.33 3.23
CA GLU A 403 -3.11 21.75 3.32
C GLU A 403 -3.94 22.68 2.40
N ARG A 404 -4.69 22.12 1.44
CA ARG A 404 -5.64 22.84 0.58
C ARG A 404 -7.03 22.98 1.21
N GLU A 405 -7.31 22.25 2.29
CA GLU A 405 -8.64 22.13 2.88
C GLU A 405 -8.85 22.88 4.20
N ILE A 406 -10.09 22.81 4.70
CA ILE A 406 -10.49 23.14 6.07
C ILE A 406 -10.66 21.86 6.91
N PHE A 407 -10.57 21.99 8.24
CA PHE A 407 -10.52 20.86 9.17
C PHE A 407 -11.76 19.95 9.13
N THR A 408 -12.92 20.44 8.70
CA THR A 408 -14.13 19.62 8.51
C THR A 408 -13.97 18.54 7.44
N ASP A 409 -13.04 18.74 6.52
CA ASP A 409 -12.93 17.94 5.29
C ASP A 409 -11.78 16.93 5.37
N PHE A 410 -10.95 17.05 6.42
CA PHE A 410 -9.95 16.08 6.85
C PHE A 410 -10.47 14.62 6.79
N PRO A 411 -11.69 14.27 7.31
CA PRO A 411 -12.13 12.88 7.33
C PRO A 411 -12.42 12.31 5.95
N PHE A 412 -12.93 13.11 5.00
CA PHE A 412 -13.17 12.67 3.62
C PHE A 412 -11.83 12.38 2.93
N GLY A 413 -10.86 13.31 3.05
CA GLY A 413 -9.50 13.12 2.56
C GLY A 413 -8.86 11.87 3.16
N TYR A 414 -8.79 11.77 4.49
CA TYR A 414 -8.13 10.65 5.19
C TYR A 414 -8.76 9.29 4.86
N ALA A 415 -10.08 9.22 4.65
CA ALA A 415 -10.75 8.04 4.11
C ALA A 415 -10.35 7.78 2.64
N GLY A 416 -10.42 8.80 1.78
CA GLY A 416 -10.16 8.72 0.34
C GLY A 416 -8.73 8.33 -0.06
N PHE A 417 -7.74 8.49 0.82
CA PHE A 417 -6.39 7.95 0.58
C PHE A 417 -6.28 6.44 0.90
N GLY A 418 -7.19 5.85 1.69
CA GLY A 418 -7.19 4.41 1.99
C GLY A 418 -5.98 3.97 2.82
N ILE A 419 -5.56 4.81 3.76
CA ILE A 419 -4.30 4.67 4.52
C ILE A 419 -4.54 4.19 5.97
N TYR A 420 -3.49 3.57 6.52
CA TYR A 420 -3.41 3.01 7.88
C TYR A 420 -2.10 3.39 8.58
N PHE A 421 -2.19 3.66 9.89
CA PHE A 421 -1.02 3.86 10.74
C PHE A 421 -0.25 2.54 10.96
N SER A 422 -0.94 1.38 10.93
CA SER A 422 -0.34 0.03 11.07
C SER A 422 0.30 -0.54 9.80
N ASP A 423 0.41 0.29 8.76
CA ASP A 423 1.16 0.02 7.53
C ASP A 423 2.27 1.07 7.32
N ALA A 424 1.99 2.31 7.74
CA ALA A 424 2.94 3.43 7.72
C ALA A 424 4.04 3.36 8.80
N ASP A 425 3.85 2.55 9.86
CA ASP A 425 4.83 2.34 10.93
C ASP A 425 6.00 1.47 10.45
N GLY A 426 7.14 2.11 10.12
CA GLY A 426 8.38 1.47 9.65
C GLY A 426 8.71 0.15 10.35
#